data_AF-A0A2S4N8T0-F1
#
_entry.id   AF-A0A2S4N8T0-F1
#
_cell.length_a   1.000
_cell.length_b   1.000
_cell.length_c   1.000
_cell.angle_alpha   90.00
_cell.angle_beta   90.00
_cell.angle_gamma   90.00
#
_symmetry.space_group_name_H-M   'P 1'
#
loop_
_entity.id
_entity.type
_entity.pdbx_description
1 polymer ?
#
loop_
_entity_poly.entity_id
_entity_poly.type
_entity_poly.pdbx_seq_one_letter_code
_entity_poly.pdbx_strand_id
1 'polypeptide(L)'
;MNKYLQNLFLKYPWLKTLANKYVLVSLFFVIWMVFLDNYSLLNHRELDKVINKLEDNKSYFQQEIKKDEKSIKKLQDINEIERFAREKYFMKRDSEDIYIIDIEEDRIKDSLLEANQ
;
A
#
# COMPACT_ATOMS: atom_id res chain seq x y z
N MET A 1 44.00 43.75 -15.02
CA MET A 1 43.48 42.90 -13.92
C MET A 1 43.07 43.83 -12.79
N ASN A 2 41.78 43.86 -12.44
CA ASN A 2 41.19 44.90 -11.58
C ASN A 2 41.87 44.93 -10.20
N LYS A 3 42.35 46.10 -9.78
CA LYS A 3 43.17 46.31 -8.55
C LYS A 3 42.49 45.78 -7.27
N TYR A 4 41.15 45.76 -7.29
CA TYR A 4 40.30 45.21 -6.22
C TYR A 4 40.43 43.70 -6.03
N LEU A 5 40.57 42.93 -7.12
CA LEU A 5 40.69 41.46 -7.04
C LEU A 5 42.03 41.06 -6.41
N GLN A 6 43.10 41.80 -6.70
CA GLN A 6 44.42 41.51 -6.14
C GLN A 6 44.47 41.70 -4.62
N ASN A 7 43.82 42.74 -4.08
CA ASN A 7 43.73 42.97 -2.64
C ASN A 7 42.93 41.88 -1.89
N LEU A 8 41.94 41.25 -2.55
CA LEU A 8 41.18 40.14 -1.98
C LEU A 8 42.03 38.87 -1.83
N PHE A 9 42.85 38.54 -2.84
CA PHE A 9 43.75 37.36 -2.79
C PHE A 9 44.91 37.53 -1.80
N LEU A 10 45.34 38.77 -1.51
CA LEU A 10 46.38 39.05 -0.51
C LEU A 10 45.86 38.96 0.92
N LYS A 11 44.59 39.34 1.16
CA LYS A 11 43.96 39.33 2.49
C LYS A 11 43.55 37.92 2.94
N TYR A 12 43.23 37.03 1.99
CA TYR A 12 42.75 35.68 2.27
C TYR A 12 43.51 34.63 1.44
N PRO A 13 44.55 33.98 1.98
CA PRO A 13 45.40 33.06 1.23
C PRO A 13 44.65 31.81 0.70
N TRP A 14 43.52 31.46 1.32
CA TRP A 14 42.64 30.37 0.91
C TRP A 14 41.81 30.68 -0.35
N LEU A 15 41.65 31.95 -0.73
CA LEU A 15 41.00 32.30 -2.00
C LEU A 15 41.88 31.95 -3.21
N LYS A 16 43.21 31.94 -3.04
CA LYS A 16 44.15 31.58 -4.10
C LYS A 16 44.04 30.11 -4.50
N THR A 17 43.78 29.22 -3.54
CA THR A 17 43.53 27.79 -3.80
C THR A 17 42.15 27.56 -4.38
N LEU A 18 41.14 28.34 -3.96
CA LEU A 18 39.78 28.26 -4.47
C LEU A 18 39.64 28.75 -5.93
N ALA A 19 40.49 29.70 -6.36
CA ALA A 19 40.55 30.19 -7.74
C ALA A 19 41.28 29.26 -8.72
N ASN A 20 41.76 28.10 -8.27
CA ASN A 20 42.34 27.09 -9.15
C ASN A 20 41.25 26.47 -10.04
N LYS A 21 41.50 26.39 -11.37
CA LYS A 21 40.56 25.79 -12.34
C LYS A 21 40.09 24.39 -11.94
N TYR A 22 40.95 23.59 -11.31
CA TYR A 22 40.60 22.24 -10.87
C TYR A 22 39.63 22.25 -9.68
N VAL A 23 39.76 23.22 -8.77
CA VAL A 23 38.87 23.37 -7.61
C VAL A 23 37.51 23.91 -8.05
N LEU A 24 37.48 24.86 -8.99
CA LEU A 24 36.23 25.35 -9.57
C LEU A 24 35.44 24.26 -10.32
N VAL A 25 36.12 23.45 -11.14
CA VAL A 25 35.49 22.32 -11.84
C VAL A 25 35.02 21.24 -10.86
N SER A 26 35.82 20.93 -9.84
CA SER A 26 35.43 19.97 -8.80
C SER A 26 34.25 20.48 -7.97
N LEU A 27 34.23 21.76 -7.60
CA LEU A 27 33.12 22.37 -6.86
C LEU A 27 31.84 22.37 -7.70
N PHE A 28 31.94 22.74 -8.98
CA PHE A 28 30.82 22.64 -9.91
C PHE A 28 30.31 21.21 -10.03
N PHE A 29 31.19 20.22 -10.14
CA PHE A 29 30.84 18.81 -10.19
C PHE A 29 30.15 18.33 -8.90
N VAL A 30 30.66 18.72 -7.73
CA VAL A 30 30.03 18.39 -6.43
C VAL A 30 28.65 19.03 -6.31
N ILE A 31 28.52 20.31 -6.66
CA ILE A 31 27.22 21.00 -6.67
C ILE A 31 26.27 20.30 -7.65
N TRP A 32 26.74 19.92 -8.84
CA TRP A 32 25.96 19.21 -9.82
C TRP A 32 25.47 17.84 -9.31
N MET A 33 26.35 17.07 -8.66
CA MET A 33 26.02 15.79 -8.04
C MET A 33 25.09 15.93 -6.82
N VAL A 34 25.05 17.09 -6.14
CA VAL A 34 24.20 17.29 -4.96
C VAL A 34 22.82 17.87 -5.33
N PHE A 35 22.76 18.78 -6.31
CA PHE A 35 21.53 19.48 -6.67
C PHE A 35 20.81 18.88 -7.89
N LEU A 36 21.55 18.29 -8.83
CA LEU A 36 20.98 17.77 -10.08
C LEU A 36 20.91 16.24 -10.10
N ASP A 37 21.81 15.54 -9.38
CA ASP A 37 21.72 14.09 -9.25
C ASP A 37 20.61 13.69 -8.25
N ASN A 38 20.08 12.48 -8.44
CA ASN A 38 18.86 11.93 -7.86
C ASN A 38 18.89 11.68 -6.33
N TYR A 39 19.82 12.29 -5.59
CA TYR A 39 19.90 12.14 -4.12
C TYR A 39 18.86 12.99 -3.38
N SER A 40 17.66 13.02 -3.94
CA SER A 40 16.51 13.70 -3.36
C SER A 40 16.02 12.92 -2.15
N LEU A 41 16.08 13.54 -0.98
CA LEU A 41 15.35 13.10 0.23
C LEU A 41 13.86 12.84 -0.03
N LEU A 42 13.28 13.43 -1.08
CA LEU A 42 11.90 13.16 -1.49
C LEU A 42 11.75 11.75 -2.08
N ASN A 43 12.74 11.25 -2.82
CA ASN A 43 12.71 9.89 -3.38
C ASN A 43 12.72 8.84 -2.28
N HIS A 44 13.45 9.07 -1.18
CA HIS A 44 13.45 8.14 -0.05
C HIS A 44 12.07 8.11 0.63
N ARG A 45 11.41 9.25 0.81
CA ARG A 45 10.05 9.28 1.39
C ARG A 45 9.02 8.58 0.52
N GLU A 46 9.15 8.66 -0.80
CA GLU A 46 8.28 7.92 -1.71
C GLU A 46 8.57 6.42 -1.64
N LEU A 47 9.85 6.04 -1.62
CA LEU A 47 10.26 4.65 -1.51
C LEU A 47 9.82 4.03 -0.18
N ASP A 48 9.93 4.74 0.94
CA ASP A 48 9.46 4.30 2.25
C ASP A 48 7.94 4.07 2.25
N LYS A 49 7.16 4.93 1.58
CA LYS A 49 5.72 4.73 1.41
C LYS A 49 5.42 3.46 0.61
N VAL A 50 6.19 3.21 -0.45
CA VAL A 50 6.05 2.00 -1.26
C VAL A 50 6.39 0.76 -0.43
N ILE A 51 7.46 0.80 0.36
CA ILE A 51 7.87 -0.27 1.27
C ILE A 51 6.76 -0.58 2.27
N ASN A 52 6.26 0.44 2.99
CA ASN A 52 5.19 0.26 3.96
C ASN A 52 3.93 -0.33 3.31
N LYS A 53 3.54 0.16 2.12
CA LYS A 53 2.39 -0.38 1.38
C LYS A 53 2.59 -1.86 1.00
N LEU A 54 3.80 -2.25 0.62
CA LEU A 54 4.12 -3.64 0.28
C LEU A 54 4.09 -4.54 1.53
N GLU A 55 4.59 -4.06 2.67
CA GLU A 55 4.54 -4.78 3.93
C GLU A 55 3.11 -4.95 4.46
N ASP A 56 2.29 -3.90 4.39
CA ASP A 56 0.87 -3.95 4.75
C ASP A 56 0.12 -4.97 3.88
N ASN A 57 0.32 -4.92 2.56
CA ASN A 57 -0.26 -5.88 1.62
C ASN A 57 0.19 -7.31 1.94
N LYS A 58 1.47 -7.52 2.21
CA LYS A 58 2.02 -8.82 2.59
C LYS A 58 1.35 -9.35 3.87
N SER A 59 1.23 -8.51 4.89
CA SER A 59 0.56 -8.87 6.15
C SER A 59 -0.91 -9.23 5.92
N TYR A 60 -1.63 -8.44 5.13
CA TYR A 60 -3.02 -8.69 4.76
C TYR A 60 -3.19 -10.06 4.09
N PHE A 61 -2.43 -10.34 3.03
CA PHE A 61 -2.54 -11.61 2.31
C PHE A 61 -2.13 -12.81 3.17
N GLN A 62 -1.12 -12.67 4.04
CA GLN A 62 -0.75 -13.71 4.98
C GLN A 62 -1.87 -14.03 5.98
N GLN A 63 -2.67 -13.03 6.37
CA GLN A 63 -3.81 -13.24 7.25
C GLN A 63 -4.98 -13.91 6.53
N GLU A 64 -5.30 -13.48 5.31
CA GLU A 64 -6.35 -14.13 4.50
C GLU A 64 -5.98 -15.57 4.17
N ILE A 65 -4.72 -15.86 3.79
CA ILE A 65 -4.26 -17.25 3.58
C ILE A 65 -4.49 -18.12 4.83
N LYS A 66 -4.14 -17.62 6.03
CA LYS A 66 -4.38 -18.36 7.28
C LYS A 66 -5.86 -18.60 7.56
N LYS A 67 -6.72 -17.67 7.17
CA LYS A 67 -8.18 -17.78 7.33
C LYS A 67 -8.77 -18.76 6.31
N ASP A 68 -8.28 -18.74 5.08
CA ASP A 68 -8.66 -19.66 4.03
C ASP A 68 -8.21 -21.08 4.35
N GLU A 69 -6.98 -21.28 4.83
CA GLU A 69 -6.50 -22.58 5.31
C GLU A 69 -7.40 -23.15 6.42
N LYS A 70 -7.85 -22.32 7.36
CA LYS A 70 -8.80 -22.73 8.40
C LYS A 70 -10.16 -23.12 7.80
N SER A 71 -10.61 -22.38 6.78
CA SER A 71 -11.88 -22.64 6.10
C SER A 71 -11.80 -23.95 5.29
N ILE A 72 -10.71 -24.17 4.54
CA ILE A 72 -10.43 -25.41 3.82
C ILE A 72 -10.42 -26.60 4.77
N LYS A 73 -9.78 -26.48 5.94
CA LYS A 73 -9.78 -27.55 6.95
C LYS A 73 -11.20 -27.89 7.44
N LYS A 74 -12.07 -26.89 7.61
CA LYS A 74 -13.48 -27.13 7.96
C LYS A 74 -14.21 -27.84 6.82
N LEU A 75 -13.95 -27.45 5.58
CA LEU A 75 -14.48 -28.08 4.37
C LEU A 75 -13.88 -29.46 4.05
N GLN A 76 -13.10 -30.07 4.94
CA GLN A 76 -12.72 -31.48 4.80
C GLN A 76 -13.82 -32.41 5.34
N ASP A 77 -14.70 -31.91 6.20
CA ASP A 77 -15.87 -32.66 6.66
C ASP A 77 -17.03 -32.50 5.67
N ILE A 78 -17.59 -33.62 5.22
CA ILE A 78 -18.73 -33.66 4.30
C ILE A 78 -19.92 -32.86 4.86
N ASN A 79 -20.15 -32.91 6.17
CA ASN A 79 -21.24 -32.17 6.81
C ASN A 79 -21.04 -30.65 6.71
N GLU A 80 -19.80 -30.18 6.88
CA GLU A 80 -19.45 -28.76 6.79
C GLU A 80 -19.52 -28.26 5.35
N ILE A 81 -19.13 -29.09 4.36
CA ILE A 81 -19.31 -28.80 2.94
C ILE A 81 -20.80 -28.64 2.61
N GLU A 82 -21.63 -29.58 3.08
CA GLU A 82 -23.07 -29.55 2.83
C GLU A 82 -23.72 -28.31 3.47
N ARG A 83 -23.36 -27.98 4.71
CA ARG A 83 -23.82 -26.75 5.37
C ARG A 83 -23.43 -25.51 4.56
N PHE A 84 -22.17 -25.42 4.12
CA PHE A 84 -21.69 -24.29 3.34
C PHE A 84 -22.42 -24.17 1.99
N ALA A 85 -22.63 -25.27 1.28
CA ALA A 85 -23.36 -25.29 0.01
C ALA A 85 -24.82 -24.84 0.18
N ARG A 86 -25.48 -25.24 1.28
CA ARG A 86 -26.85 -24.84 1.61
C ARG A 86 -26.94 -23.37 2.03
N GLU A 87 -26.05 -22.89 2.90
CA GLU A 87 -26.09 -21.51 3.40
C GLU A 87 -25.66 -20.47 2.37
N LYS A 88 -24.60 -20.77 1.60
CA LYS A 88 -24.04 -19.78 0.65
C LYS A 88 -24.61 -19.85 -0.75
N TYR A 89 -24.95 -21.03 -1.21
CA TYR A 89 -25.37 -21.27 -2.59
C TYR A 89 -26.79 -21.83 -2.69
N PHE A 90 -27.48 -22.03 -1.57
CA PHE A 90 -28.85 -22.59 -1.52
C PHE A 90 -28.97 -23.90 -2.30
N MET A 91 -27.91 -24.70 -2.32
CA MET A 91 -27.91 -26.00 -3.00
C MET A 91 -28.78 -27.01 -2.25
N LYS A 92 -29.40 -27.91 -3.00
CA LYS A 92 -30.22 -29.02 -2.48
C LYS A 92 -29.86 -30.32 -3.21
N ARG A 93 -30.24 -31.46 -2.63
CA ARG A 93 -30.13 -32.75 -3.33
C ARG A 93 -31.31 -32.91 -4.29
N ASP A 94 -31.11 -33.65 -5.38
CA ASP A 94 -32.18 -33.91 -6.36
C ASP A 94 -33.35 -34.68 -5.76
N SER A 95 -33.10 -35.47 -4.71
CA SER A 95 -34.10 -36.23 -3.96
C SER A 95 -34.70 -35.45 -2.78
N GLU A 96 -34.60 -34.12 -2.74
CA GLU A 96 -35.02 -33.30 -1.61
C GLU A 96 -35.94 -32.15 -2.06
N ASP A 97 -37.11 -32.08 -1.41
CA ASP A 97 -38.09 -31.02 -1.62
C ASP A 97 -37.99 -30.00 -0.47
N ILE A 98 -37.79 -28.73 -0.83
CA ILE A 98 -37.69 -27.63 0.13
C ILE A 98 -39.08 -27.00 0.26
N TYR A 99 -39.62 -27.01 1.47
CA TYR A 99 -40.85 -26.31 1.81
C TYR A 99 -40.50 -25.00 2.51
N ILE A 100 -40.90 -23.88 1.93
CA ILE A 100 -40.86 -22.57 2.60
C ILE A 100 -42.23 -22.41 3.25
N ILE A 101 -42.27 -22.43 4.58
CA ILE A 101 -43.50 -22.25 5.35
C ILE A 101 -43.58 -20.78 5.72
N ASP A 102 -44.38 -20.02 4.98
CA ASP A 102 -44.78 -18.66 5.34
C ASP A 102 -45.94 -18.73 6.34
N ILE A 103 -45.76 -18.18 7.54
CA ILE A 103 -46.82 -18.01 8.52
C ILE A 103 -47.50 -16.66 8.22
N GLU A 104 -48.83 -16.63 8.16
CA GLU A 104 -49.60 -15.42 7.79
C GLU A 104 -49.25 -14.20 8.67
N GLU A 105 -48.95 -14.40 9.95
CA GLU A 105 -48.51 -13.34 10.87
C GLU A 105 -47.20 -12.68 10.45
N ASP A 106 -46.22 -13.46 9.97
CA ASP A 106 -44.92 -12.96 9.53
C ASP A 106 -45.04 -12.22 8.19
N ARG A 107 -45.91 -12.69 7.29
CA ARG A 107 -46.24 -12.00 6.03
C ARG A 107 -46.86 -10.62 6.25
N ILE A 108 -47.76 -10.51 7.22
CA ILE A 108 -48.37 -9.23 7.60
C ILE A 108 -47.29 -8.30 8.16
N LYS A 109 -46.34 -8.83 8.92
CA LYS A 109 -45.24 -8.05 9.50
C LYS A 109 -44.26 -7.54 8.45
N ASP A 110 -43.87 -8.38 7.50
CA ASP A 110 -42.96 -8.01 6.40
C ASP A 110 -43.61 -6.99 5.46
N SER A 111 -44.89 -7.17 5.10
CA SER A 111 -45.63 -6.18 4.29
C SER A 111 -45.84 -4.85 5.00
N LEU A 112 -46.02 -4.84 6.33
CA LEU A 112 -46.06 -3.61 7.12
C LEU A 112 -44.68 -2.94 7.25
N LEU A 113 -43.58 -3.70 7.21
CA LEU A 113 -42.23 -3.15 7.22
C LEU A 113 -41.87 -2.51 5.87
N GLU A 114 -42.25 -3.14 4.75
CA GLU A 114 -42.04 -2.61 3.39
C GLU A 114 -42.91 -1.37 3.11
N ALA A 115 -44.12 -1.30 3.64
CA ALA A 115 -45.01 -0.15 3.47
C ALA A 115 -44.59 1.09 4.27
N ASN A 116 -43.70 0.94 5.27
CA ASN A 116 -43.19 2.01 6.12
C ASN A 116 -41.76 2.45 5.76
N GLN A 117 -41.16 1.90 4.70
CA GLN A 117 -39.91 2.37 4.08
C GLN A 117 -40.21 3.30 2.90
#